data_AF-A0A239FVA7-F1
#
_entry.id   AF-A0A239FVA7-F1
#
_cell.length_a   1.000
_cell.length_b   1.000
_cell.length_c   1.000
_cell.angle_alpha   90.00
_cell.angle_beta   90.00
_cell.angle_gamma   90.00
#
_symmetry.space_group_name_H-M   'P 1'
#
loop_
_entity.id
_entity.type
_entity.pdbx_description
1 polymer ?
#
loop_
_entity_poly.entity_id
_entity_poly.type
_entity_poly.pdbx_seq_one_letter_code
_entity_poly.pdbx_strand_id
1 'polypeptide(L)'
;MSWISRLAGIALACSSTHAIADVVGGHQVVCLQAPYDRAMTDHEARIQALAAWLRTALARHPDLLFSLEESAPRICLAEKIFGAEGYFDVDGNAIVLRESLSPDMMRAVAIHEVRHLHQVHSGTCPEPDNSMKAVARMTLALEADASAISLVVGWSLREAGAPGVWDALAAWPTHSDLAAAYERAMTETGDPMHAAAQAFAQWYVSDWRRQSYYLAACSDYLDRQDESHSLPRYGALASDFLESICRLPDGRPYPCEEPEIGTR
;
A
#
# COMPACT_ATOMS: atom_id res chain seq x y z
N MET A 1 18.66 17.34 -23.08
CA MET A 1 17.21 17.63 -23.04
C MET A 1 16.69 17.08 -21.72
N SER A 2 16.45 17.97 -20.76
CA SER A 2 16.09 17.66 -19.37
C SER A 2 14.59 17.33 -19.30
N TRP A 3 14.27 16.11 -18.89
CA TRP A 3 12.92 15.70 -18.53
C TRP A 3 12.76 15.89 -17.02
N ILE A 4 12.08 16.95 -16.62
CA ILE A 4 11.62 17.13 -15.24
C ILE A 4 10.38 16.25 -15.09
N SER A 5 10.57 15.06 -14.52
CA SER A 5 9.49 14.15 -14.14
C SER A 5 8.65 14.79 -13.05
N ARG A 6 7.39 15.10 -13.35
CA ARG A 6 6.37 15.39 -12.34
C ARG A 6 5.99 14.05 -11.70
N LEU A 7 6.47 13.82 -10.48
CA LEU A 7 6.06 12.70 -9.65
C LEU A 7 4.82 13.14 -8.88
N ALA A 8 3.68 12.47 -9.12
CA ALA A 8 2.55 12.54 -8.20
C ALA A 8 2.86 11.56 -7.07
N GLY A 9 3.02 12.09 -5.86
CA GLY A 9 3.19 11.30 -4.66
C GLY A 9 1.93 10.52 -4.34
N ILE A 10 2.09 9.28 -3.91
CA ILE A 10 1.06 8.57 -3.17
C ILE A 10 1.36 8.88 -1.70
N ALA A 11 0.46 9.58 -1.02
CA ALA A 11 0.41 9.58 0.44
C ALA A 11 -0.91 9.00 0.92
N LEU A 12 -0.81 8.16 1.95
CA LEU A 12 -1.91 7.88 2.87
C LEU A 12 -2.34 9.19 3.54
N ALA A 13 -3.56 9.63 3.28
CA ALA A 13 -4.15 10.84 3.84
C ALA A 13 -5.03 10.55 5.06
N CYS A 14 -4.48 10.43 6.27
CA CYS A 14 -5.32 10.36 7.48
C CYS A 14 -5.57 11.76 8.07
N SER A 15 -6.69 12.43 7.75
CA SER A 15 -7.59 13.17 8.70
C SER A 15 -8.43 14.30 8.06
N SER A 16 -9.75 14.17 8.27
CA SER A 16 -10.84 15.14 8.47
C SER A 16 -11.36 16.07 7.34
N THR A 17 -12.59 15.72 6.95
CA THR A 17 -13.69 16.57 6.42
C THR A 17 -13.39 17.30 5.11
N HIS A 18 -13.89 16.80 3.99
CA HIS A 18 -15.20 17.08 3.41
C HIS A 18 -15.49 16.03 2.33
N ALA A 19 -16.71 15.49 2.31
CA ALA A 19 -17.16 14.67 1.20
C ALA A 19 -17.21 15.52 -0.07
N ILE A 20 -16.35 15.22 -1.04
CA ILE A 20 -16.54 15.64 -2.43
C ILE A 20 -16.59 14.37 -3.26
N ALA A 21 -17.81 13.95 -3.58
CA ALA A 21 -18.02 13.27 -4.84
C ALA A 21 -17.83 14.34 -5.94
N ASP A 22 -16.84 14.15 -6.80
CA ASP A 22 -16.97 14.27 -8.26
C ASP A 22 -15.64 14.65 -8.94
N VAL A 23 -15.29 13.82 -9.93
CA VAL A 23 -14.40 14.10 -11.07
C VAL A 23 -13.07 14.77 -10.71
N VAL A 24 -12.09 13.97 -10.29
CA VAL A 24 -10.68 14.38 -10.36
C VAL A 24 -10.23 14.29 -11.83
N GLY A 25 -10.32 15.42 -12.53
CA GLY A 25 -9.54 15.71 -13.73
C GLY A 25 -9.79 14.84 -14.96
N GLY A 26 -11.00 14.88 -15.55
CA GLY A 26 -11.23 14.45 -16.95
C GLY A 26 -10.91 12.99 -17.31
N HIS A 27 -10.58 12.15 -16.33
CA HIS A 27 -10.29 10.74 -16.51
C HIS A 27 -11.45 9.91 -15.95
N GLN A 28 -11.85 8.89 -16.71
CA GLN A 28 -12.97 8.04 -16.34
C GLN A 28 -12.54 7.13 -15.17
N VAL A 29 -13.18 7.32 -14.02
CA VAL A 29 -13.05 6.43 -12.85
C VAL A 29 -14.38 5.72 -12.68
N VAL A 30 -14.35 4.39 -12.64
CA VAL A 30 -15.52 3.55 -12.36
C VAL A 30 -15.32 2.89 -11.01
N CYS A 31 -16.25 3.09 -10.09
CA CYS A 31 -16.18 2.52 -8.74
C CYS A 31 -17.36 1.60 -8.48
N LEU A 32 -17.14 0.56 -7.69
CA LEU A 32 -18.19 -0.27 -7.12
C LEU A 32 -18.08 -0.25 -5.59
N GLN A 33 -19.21 -0.05 -4.93
CA GLN A 33 -19.31 -0.05 -3.47
C GLN A 33 -19.58 -1.47 -2.95
N ALA A 34 -19.08 -1.78 -1.76
CA ALA A 34 -19.54 -2.94 -0.99
C ALA A 34 -21.09 -2.97 -0.88
N PRO A 35 -21.75 -4.14 -0.95
CA PRO A 35 -21.19 -5.49 -0.89
C PRO A 35 -20.63 -6.03 -2.21
N TYR A 36 -20.58 -5.20 -3.27
CA TYR A 36 -20.14 -5.54 -4.63
C TYR A 36 -21.03 -6.59 -5.30
N ASP A 37 -22.34 -6.54 -5.06
CA ASP A 37 -23.30 -7.57 -5.51
C ASP A 37 -23.88 -7.32 -6.90
N ARG A 38 -23.81 -6.08 -7.41
CA ARG A 38 -24.43 -5.68 -8.69
C ARG A 38 -23.45 -4.94 -9.59
N ALA A 39 -23.10 -5.58 -10.70
CA ALA A 39 -22.39 -4.94 -11.80
C ALA A 39 -23.34 -4.71 -12.98
N MET A 40 -23.30 -3.52 -13.56
CA MET A 40 -24.05 -3.13 -14.76
C MET A 40 -23.15 -2.88 -15.97
N THR A 41 -21.84 -2.73 -15.75
CA THR A 41 -20.83 -2.54 -16.79
C THR A 41 -19.72 -3.59 -16.69
N ASP A 42 -18.95 -3.77 -17.76
CA ASP A 42 -17.79 -4.69 -17.77
C ASP A 42 -16.73 -4.28 -16.73
N HIS A 43 -16.54 -2.96 -16.53
CA HIS A 43 -15.67 -2.42 -15.48
C HIS A 43 -16.14 -2.83 -14.08
N GLU A 44 -17.43 -2.66 -13.79
CA GLU A 44 -18.01 -3.08 -12.50
C GLU A 44 -17.95 -4.60 -12.33
N ALA A 45 -18.13 -5.38 -13.39
CA ALA A 45 -18.02 -6.85 -13.33
C ALA A 45 -16.59 -7.28 -13.00
N ARG A 46 -15.59 -6.58 -13.54
CA ARG A 46 -14.18 -6.79 -13.19
C ARG A 46 -13.89 -6.43 -11.72
N ILE A 47 -14.44 -5.33 -11.22
CA ILE A 47 -14.33 -4.96 -9.80
C ILE A 47 -15.00 -6.00 -8.91
N GLN A 48 -16.21 -6.43 -9.24
CA GLN A 48 -16.94 -7.49 -8.53
C GLN A 48 -16.12 -8.79 -8.48
N ALA A 49 -15.53 -9.20 -9.60
CA ALA A 49 -14.67 -10.38 -9.67
C ALA A 49 -13.40 -10.24 -8.81
N LEU A 50 -12.79 -9.04 -8.79
CA LEU A 50 -11.65 -8.75 -7.91
C LEU A 50 -12.04 -8.83 -6.43
N ALA A 51 -13.17 -8.24 -6.03
CA ALA A 51 -13.65 -8.28 -4.65
C ALA A 51 -13.94 -9.73 -4.19
N ALA A 52 -14.61 -10.52 -5.02
CA ALA A 52 -14.85 -11.95 -4.74
C ALA A 52 -13.54 -12.75 -4.63
N TRP A 53 -12.57 -12.44 -5.50
CA TRP A 53 -11.25 -13.06 -5.45
C TRP A 53 -10.49 -12.66 -4.18
N LEU A 54 -10.49 -11.39 -3.79
CA LEU A 54 -9.83 -10.89 -2.57
C LEU A 54 -10.36 -11.62 -1.34
N ARG A 55 -11.69 -11.76 -1.21
CA ARG A 55 -12.32 -12.53 -0.11
C ARG A 55 -11.78 -13.95 -0.01
N THR A 56 -11.61 -14.60 -1.17
CA THR A 56 -11.09 -15.97 -1.23
C THR A 56 -9.60 -16.02 -0.91
N ALA A 57 -8.80 -15.14 -1.52
CA ALA A 57 -7.35 -15.08 -1.34
C ALA A 57 -6.95 -14.72 0.10
N LEU A 58 -7.71 -13.83 0.75
CA LEU A 58 -7.46 -13.37 2.10
C LEU A 58 -8.09 -14.24 3.19
N ALA A 59 -8.78 -15.33 2.84
CA ALA A 59 -9.40 -16.23 3.83
C ALA A 59 -8.39 -16.84 4.82
N ARG A 60 -7.11 -16.96 4.44
CA ARG A 60 -6.00 -17.42 5.29
C ARG A 60 -5.28 -16.27 6.04
N HIS A 61 -5.76 -15.05 5.86
CA HIS A 61 -5.16 -13.80 6.32
C HIS A 61 -6.24 -12.94 7.01
N PRO A 62 -6.74 -13.39 8.18
CA PRO A 62 -7.98 -12.91 8.77
C PRO A 62 -7.98 -11.41 9.08
N ASP A 63 -6.84 -10.83 9.45
CA ASP A 63 -6.78 -9.39 9.78
C ASP A 63 -6.99 -8.51 8.53
N LEU A 64 -6.47 -8.94 7.38
CA LEU A 64 -6.67 -8.25 6.10
C LEU A 64 -8.10 -8.44 5.59
N LEU A 65 -8.64 -9.66 5.70
CA LEU A 65 -10.03 -9.93 5.32
C LEU A 65 -11.00 -9.14 6.20
N PHE A 66 -10.76 -9.11 7.51
CA PHE A 66 -11.55 -8.32 8.45
C PHE A 66 -11.52 -6.84 8.08
N SER A 67 -10.34 -6.28 7.80
CA SER A 67 -10.21 -4.88 7.40
C SER A 67 -10.99 -4.56 6.11
N LEU A 68 -10.95 -5.46 5.12
CA LEU A 68 -11.69 -5.34 3.87
C LEU A 68 -13.21 -5.37 4.08
N GLU A 69 -13.71 -6.28 4.92
CA GLU A 69 -15.15 -6.44 5.17
C GLU A 69 -15.70 -5.35 6.10
N GLU A 70 -14.98 -5.00 7.16
CA GLU A 70 -15.43 -4.01 8.15
C GLU A 70 -15.36 -2.59 7.59
N SER A 71 -14.25 -2.24 6.94
CA SER A 71 -14.09 -0.90 6.38
C SER A 71 -14.83 -0.74 5.05
N ALA A 72 -15.15 -1.86 4.38
CA ALA A 72 -16.01 -1.92 3.20
C ALA A 72 -15.70 -0.82 2.15
N PRO A 73 -14.45 -0.69 1.69
CA PRO A 73 -14.06 0.42 0.82
C PRO A 73 -14.81 0.39 -0.51
N ARG A 74 -14.79 1.50 -1.26
CA ARG A 74 -15.04 1.41 -2.70
C ARG A 74 -13.84 0.78 -3.37
N ILE A 75 -14.07 0.00 -4.42
CA ILE A 75 -12.98 -0.41 -5.32
C ILE A 75 -13.22 0.28 -6.64
N CYS A 76 -12.20 0.97 -7.15
CA CYS A 76 -12.28 1.80 -8.34
C CYS A 76 -11.24 1.38 -9.37
N LEU A 77 -11.62 1.44 -10.64
CA LEU A 77 -10.71 1.36 -11.78
C LEU A 77 -10.58 2.75 -12.40
N ALA A 78 -9.35 3.22 -12.51
CA ALA A 78 -9.02 4.47 -13.17
C ALA A 78 -8.23 4.20 -14.46
N GLU A 79 -8.61 4.88 -15.55
CA GLU A 79 -7.89 4.78 -16.83
C GLU A 79 -6.41 5.16 -16.67
N LYS A 80 -6.13 6.19 -15.87
CA LYS A 80 -4.77 6.71 -15.64
C LYS A 80 -4.54 6.99 -14.17
N ILE A 81 -3.37 6.52 -13.71
CA ILE A 81 -2.79 6.86 -12.42
C ILE A 81 -1.33 7.23 -12.71
N PHE A 82 -0.91 8.44 -12.32
CA PHE A 82 0.44 8.93 -12.59
C PHE A 82 1.40 8.42 -11.51
N GLY A 83 2.52 7.83 -11.94
CA GLY A 83 3.58 7.40 -11.03
C GLY A 83 3.30 6.14 -10.20
N ALA A 84 2.09 5.57 -10.28
CA ALA A 84 1.66 4.46 -9.45
C ALA A 84 0.72 3.48 -10.16
N GLU A 85 0.67 2.23 -9.67
CA GLU A 85 -0.21 1.18 -10.19
C GLU A 85 -1.57 1.15 -9.48
N GLY A 86 -1.63 1.67 -8.25
CA GLY A 86 -2.83 1.85 -7.44
C GLY A 86 -2.51 2.73 -6.23
N TYR A 87 -3.55 3.09 -5.47
CA TYR A 87 -3.44 3.77 -4.19
C TYR A 87 -4.69 3.55 -3.35
N PHE A 88 -4.56 3.67 -2.03
CA PHE A 88 -5.66 3.76 -1.09
C PHE A 88 -5.95 5.22 -0.73
N ASP A 89 -7.12 5.70 -1.16
CA ASP A 89 -7.70 6.97 -0.74
C ASP A 89 -8.36 6.80 0.62
N VAL A 90 -7.70 7.32 1.65
CA VAL A 90 -8.14 7.22 3.05
C VAL A 90 -9.40 8.06 3.29
N ASP A 91 -9.49 9.28 2.72
CA ASP A 91 -10.62 10.18 2.94
C ASP A 91 -11.88 9.71 2.20
N GLY A 92 -11.71 9.24 0.96
CA GLY A 92 -12.78 8.67 0.15
C GLY A 92 -13.08 7.20 0.42
N ASN A 93 -12.33 6.58 1.35
CA ASN A 93 -12.33 5.15 1.67
C ASN A 93 -12.41 4.28 0.40
N ALA A 94 -11.42 4.44 -0.48
CA ALA A 94 -11.43 3.81 -1.80
C ALA A 94 -10.07 3.22 -2.16
N ILE A 95 -10.08 1.98 -2.63
CA ILE A 95 -8.94 1.36 -3.30
C ILE A 95 -9.06 1.68 -4.78
N VAL A 96 -8.12 2.47 -5.30
CA VAL A 96 -8.11 2.91 -6.70
C VAL A 96 -6.99 2.20 -7.44
N LEU A 97 -7.32 1.47 -8.49
CA LEU A 97 -6.38 0.65 -9.26
C LEU A 97 -6.34 1.11 -10.71
N ARG A 98 -5.16 1.06 -11.33
CA ARG A 98 -5.02 1.35 -12.75
C ARG A 98 -5.71 0.25 -13.55
N GLU A 99 -6.60 0.64 -14.45
CA GLU A 99 -7.39 -0.31 -15.23
C GLU A 99 -6.52 -1.18 -16.16
N SER A 100 -5.44 -0.62 -16.72
CA SER A 100 -4.59 -1.31 -17.69
C SER A 100 -3.72 -2.42 -17.11
N LEU A 101 -3.78 -2.67 -15.79
CA LEU A 101 -3.03 -3.75 -15.15
C LEU A 101 -3.47 -5.12 -15.65
N SER A 102 -2.52 -6.06 -15.73
CA SER A 102 -2.87 -7.47 -15.88
C SER A 102 -3.69 -7.96 -14.68
N PRO A 103 -4.50 -9.03 -14.82
CA PRO A 103 -5.30 -9.54 -13.71
C PRO A 103 -4.48 -9.85 -12.45
N ASP A 104 -3.30 -10.46 -12.61
CA ASP A 104 -2.47 -10.84 -11.47
C ASP A 104 -1.73 -9.66 -10.84
N MET A 105 -1.30 -8.67 -11.65
CA MET A 105 -0.74 -7.43 -11.09
C MET A 105 -1.81 -6.61 -10.37
N MET A 106 -3.03 -6.52 -10.92
CA MET A 106 -4.15 -5.86 -10.26
C MET A 106 -4.46 -6.48 -8.89
N ARG A 107 -4.41 -7.81 -8.80
CA ARG A 107 -4.56 -8.54 -7.53
C ARG A 107 -3.43 -8.26 -6.55
N ALA A 108 -2.18 -8.24 -7.04
CA ALA A 108 -1.02 -7.92 -6.23
C ALA A 108 -1.10 -6.51 -5.64
N VAL A 109 -1.39 -5.51 -6.47
CA VAL A 109 -1.58 -4.11 -6.04
C VAL A 109 -2.78 -4.00 -5.10
N ALA A 110 -3.90 -4.68 -5.38
CA ALA A 110 -5.05 -4.65 -4.47
C ALA A 110 -4.73 -5.21 -3.08
N ILE A 111 -3.89 -6.25 -2.97
CA ILE A 111 -3.43 -6.76 -1.66
C ILE A 111 -2.59 -5.70 -0.93
N HIS A 112 -1.71 -4.99 -1.64
CA HIS A 112 -0.94 -3.87 -1.09
C HIS A 112 -1.86 -2.79 -0.53
N GLU A 113 -2.86 -2.36 -1.30
CA GLU A 113 -3.81 -1.33 -0.85
C GLU A 113 -4.70 -1.80 0.31
N VAL A 114 -5.07 -3.10 0.34
CA VAL A 114 -5.76 -3.68 1.52
C VAL A 114 -4.86 -3.65 2.76
N ARG A 115 -3.53 -3.73 2.62
CA ARG A 115 -2.64 -3.54 3.76
C ARG A 115 -2.66 -2.10 4.27
N HIS A 116 -2.71 -1.10 3.39
CA HIS A 116 -2.91 0.29 3.81
C HIS A 116 -4.25 0.50 4.51
N LEU A 117 -5.33 -0.11 4.00
CA LEU A 117 -6.62 -0.13 4.69
C LEU A 117 -6.52 -0.71 6.10
N HIS A 118 -5.84 -1.84 6.26
CA HIS A 118 -5.59 -2.45 7.56
C HIS A 118 -4.76 -1.55 8.49
N GLN A 119 -3.69 -0.91 7.99
CA GLN A 119 -2.87 0.01 8.76
C GLN A 119 -3.70 1.20 9.29
N VAL A 120 -4.57 1.78 8.45
CA VAL A 120 -5.48 2.84 8.89
C VAL A 120 -6.49 2.32 9.93
N HIS A 121 -7.08 1.15 9.68
CA HIS A 121 -8.03 0.53 10.59
C HIS A 121 -7.41 0.23 11.97
N SER A 122 -6.13 -0.14 12.02
CA SER A 122 -5.40 -0.39 13.28
C SER A 122 -4.93 0.89 14.00
N GLY A 123 -5.31 2.08 13.52
CA GLY A 123 -4.94 3.37 14.10
C GLY A 123 -3.55 3.85 13.70
N THR A 124 -2.95 3.24 12.67
CA THR A 124 -1.63 3.60 12.18
C THR A 124 -1.75 4.75 11.18
N CYS A 125 -1.89 5.97 11.69
CA CYS A 125 -1.94 7.19 10.91
C CYS A 125 -0.95 8.21 11.49
N PRO A 126 -0.25 8.99 10.65
CA PRO A 126 0.59 10.07 11.14
C PRO A 126 -0.21 11.04 12.01
N GLU A 127 0.16 11.14 13.29
CA GLU A 127 -0.47 12.09 14.18
C GLU A 127 -0.27 13.53 13.66
N PRO A 128 -1.27 14.41 13.82
CA PRO A 128 -1.21 15.79 13.29
C PRO A 128 -0.06 16.65 13.83
N ASP A 129 0.63 16.22 14.88
CA ASP A 129 1.73 16.92 15.52
C ASP A 129 3.13 16.47 15.07
N ASN A 130 3.21 15.45 14.21
CA ASN A 130 4.47 14.97 13.66
C ASN A 130 5.13 16.00 12.74
N SER A 131 6.45 16.10 12.83
CA SER A 131 7.24 16.86 11.85
C SER A 131 7.15 16.24 10.45
N MET A 132 7.36 17.04 9.41
CA MET A 132 7.44 16.56 8.03
C MET A 132 8.44 15.39 7.86
N LYS A 133 9.59 15.45 8.57
CA LYS A 133 10.58 14.37 8.56
C LYS A 133 10.03 13.09 9.21
N ALA A 134 9.29 13.21 10.32
CA ALA A 134 8.66 12.07 10.97
C ALA A 134 7.58 11.46 10.07
N VAL A 135 6.71 12.28 9.48
CA VAL A 135 5.70 11.85 8.50
C VAL A 135 6.36 11.11 7.32
N ALA A 136 7.44 11.65 6.76
CA ALA A 136 8.14 10.98 5.66
C ALA A 136 8.71 9.61 6.08
N ARG A 137 9.29 9.49 7.29
CA ARG A 137 9.75 8.18 7.80
C ARG A 137 8.61 7.21 8.00
N MET A 138 7.47 7.67 8.53
CA MET A 138 6.26 6.86 8.66
C MET A 138 5.79 6.33 7.31
N THR A 139 5.68 7.19 6.30
CA THR A 139 5.28 6.79 4.95
C THR A 139 6.21 5.71 4.40
N LEU A 140 7.53 5.90 4.49
CA LEU A 140 8.50 4.91 4.02
C LEU A 140 8.30 3.54 4.69
N ALA A 141 8.06 3.52 6.00
CA ALA A 141 7.85 2.28 6.74
C ALA A 141 6.50 1.62 6.41
N LEU A 142 5.43 2.40 6.23
CA LEU A 142 4.11 1.91 5.81
C LEU A 142 4.18 1.22 4.45
N GLU A 143 4.91 1.81 3.50
CA GLU A 143 5.11 1.27 2.14
C GLU A 143 5.99 0.02 2.14
N ALA A 144 7.05 0.01 2.96
CA ALA A 144 7.88 -1.17 3.14
C ALA A 144 7.09 -2.35 3.74
N ASP A 145 6.25 -2.08 4.74
CA ASP A 145 5.36 -3.08 5.34
C ASP A 145 4.29 -3.56 4.33
N ALA A 146 3.61 -2.66 3.61
CA ALA A 146 2.62 -3.04 2.61
C ALA A 146 3.23 -3.91 1.48
N SER A 147 4.45 -3.59 1.06
CA SER A 147 5.21 -4.38 0.10
C SER A 147 5.56 -5.78 0.65
N ALA A 148 6.05 -5.85 1.89
CA ALA A 148 6.41 -7.11 2.53
C ALA A 148 5.19 -8.03 2.72
N ILE A 149 4.06 -7.46 3.15
CA ILE A 149 2.82 -8.21 3.36
C ILE A 149 2.23 -8.72 2.04
N SER A 150 2.34 -7.94 0.96
CA SER A 150 1.95 -8.40 -0.38
C SER A 150 2.73 -9.64 -0.81
N LEU A 151 4.02 -9.73 -0.46
CA LEU A 151 4.85 -10.92 -0.71
C LEU A 151 4.47 -12.11 0.18
N VAL A 152 4.10 -11.87 1.45
CA VAL A 152 3.60 -12.92 2.36
C VAL A 152 2.34 -13.57 1.78
N VAL A 153 1.38 -12.76 1.33
CA VAL A 153 0.14 -13.26 0.72
C VAL A 153 0.44 -13.92 -0.63
N GLY A 154 1.28 -13.31 -1.47
CA GLY A 154 1.69 -13.88 -2.76
C GLY A 154 2.34 -15.26 -2.62
N TRP A 155 3.24 -15.42 -1.65
CA TRP A 155 3.88 -16.70 -1.35
C TRP A 155 2.87 -17.75 -0.86
N SER A 156 1.99 -17.36 0.07
CA SER A 156 0.91 -18.22 0.57
C SER A 156 -0.01 -18.73 -0.56
N LEU A 157 -0.33 -17.88 -1.55
CA LEU A 157 -1.08 -18.25 -2.74
C LEU A 157 -0.30 -19.18 -3.67
N ARG A 158 0.99 -18.93 -3.89
CA ARG A 158 1.87 -19.81 -4.67
C ARG A 158 1.92 -21.22 -4.08
N GLU A 159 2.14 -21.34 -2.77
CA GLU A 159 2.14 -22.63 -2.05
C GLU A 159 0.79 -23.35 -2.15
N ALA A 160 -0.31 -22.60 -2.27
CA ALA A 160 -1.65 -23.13 -2.50
C ALA A 160 -1.96 -23.46 -3.97
N GLY A 161 -0.99 -23.38 -4.88
CA GLY A 161 -1.14 -23.69 -6.31
C GLY A 161 -1.69 -22.54 -7.16
N ALA A 162 -1.70 -21.31 -6.66
CA ALA A 162 -2.14 -20.11 -7.36
C ALA A 162 -0.98 -19.09 -7.49
N PRO A 163 0.03 -19.34 -8.33
CA PRO A 163 1.28 -18.57 -8.34
C PRO A 163 1.17 -17.17 -8.97
N GLY A 164 0.08 -16.85 -9.69
CA GLY A 164 0.01 -15.64 -10.52
C GLY A 164 0.36 -14.33 -9.81
N VAL A 165 -0.09 -14.15 -8.57
CA VAL A 165 0.25 -12.95 -7.75
C VAL A 165 1.74 -12.91 -7.44
N TRP A 166 2.33 -14.03 -7.04
CA TRP A 166 3.75 -14.13 -6.77
C TRP A 166 4.57 -13.82 -8.03
N ASP A 167 4.20 -14.42 -9.16
CA ASP A 167 4.90 -14.22 -10.44
C ASP A 167 4.81 -12.75 -10.90
N ALA A 168 3.66 -12.10 -10.69
CA ALA A 168 3.49 -10.68 -10.97
C ALA A 168 4.41 -9.81 -10.09
N LEU A 169 4.46 -10.07 -8.78
CA LEU A 169 5.34 -9.34 -7.85
C LEU A 169 6.82 -9.55 -8.19
N ALA A 170 7.22 -10.79 -8.49
CA ALA A 170 8.60 -11.14 -8.85
C ALA A 170 9.03 -10.52 -10.19
N ALA A 171 8.09 -10.27 -11.11
CA ALA A 171 8.35 -9.62 -12.38
C ALA A 171 8.22 -8.08 -12.33
N TRP A 172 7.77 -7.49 -11.21
CA TRP A 172 7.55 -6.05 -11.11
C TRP A 172 8.88 -5.29 -11.07
N PRO A 173 9.23 -4.46 -12.08
CA PRO A 173 10.59 -3.90 -12.16
C PRO A 173 11.04 -3.07 -10.95
N THR A 174 10.11 -2.45 -10.22
CA THR A 174 10.42 -1.63 -9.03
C THR A 174 10.35 -2.41 -7.72
N HIS A 175 9.96 -3.68 -7.72
CA HIS A 175 9.76 -4.51 -6.51
C HIS A 175 10.32 -5.94 -6.62
N SER A 176 10.86 -6.33 -7.78
CA SER A 176 11.39 -7.69 -8.01
C SER A 176 12.54 -8.05 -7.07
N ASP A 177 13.33 -7.07 -6.62
CA ASP A 177 14.38 -7.25 -5.63
C ASP A 177 13.83 -7.66 -4.25
N LEU A 178 12.63 -7.18 -3.89
CA LEU A 178 11.95 -7.57 -2.66
C LEU A 178 11.50 -9.02 -2.71
N ALA A 179 10.89 -9.43 -3.83
CA ALA A 179 10.47 -10.80 -4.05
C ALA A 179 11.65 -11.77 -4.01
N ALA A 180 12.79 -11.39 -4.62
CA ALA A 180 14.02 -12.17 -4.55
C ALA A 180 14.57 -12.28 -3.11
N ALA A 181 14.54 -11.20 -2.33
CA ALA A 181 14.97 -11.25 -0.93
C ALA A 181 14.06 -12.15 -0.09
N TYR A 182 12.74 -12.04 -0.27
CA TYR A 182 11.75 -12.87 0.42
C TYR A 182 11.91 -14.35 0.07
N GLU A 183 12.03 -14.69 -1.22
CA GLU A 183 12.19 -16.09 -1.67
C GLU A 183 13.46 -16.73 -1.14
N ARG A 184 14.60 -16.01 -1.14
CA ARG A 184 15.83 -16.53 -0.53
C ARG A 184 15.64 -16.84 0.94
N ALA A 185 15.07 -15.92 1.70
CA ALA A 185 14.83 -16.10 3.13
C ALA A 185 13.87 -17.27 3.40
N MET A 186 12.78 -17.40 2.64
CA MET A 186 11.88 -18.55 2.73
C MET A 186 12.57 -19.87 2.39
N THR A 187 13.41 -19.88 1.35
CA THR A 187 14.14 -21.09 0.93
C THR A 187 15.15 -21.53 1.99
N GLU A 188 15.82 -20.58 2.63
CA GLU A 188 16.87 -20.84 3.62
C GLU A 188 16.30 -21.24 4.98
N THR A 189 15.18 -20.63 5.40
CA THR A 189 14.68 -20.73 6.78
C THR A 189 13.31 -21.39 6.90
N GLY A 190 12.48 -21.33 5.85
CA GLY A 190 11.06 -21.66 5.93
C GLY A 190 10.24 -20.74 6.83
N ASP A 191 10.81 -19.63 7.31
CA ASP A 191 10.16 -18.72 8.27
C ASP A 191 9.60 -17.46 7.58
N PRO A 192 8.27 -17.32 7.48
CA PRO A 192 7.64 -16.14 6.88
C PRO A 192 7.89 -14.84 7.66
N MET A 193 8.12 -14.90 8.97
CA MET A 193 8.43 -13.68 9.74
C MET A 193 9.82 -13.16 9.35
N HIS A 194 10.80 -14.06 9.26
CA HIS A 194 12.14 -13.72 8.80
C HIS A 194 12.13 -13.22 7.35
N ALA A 195 11.39 -13.88 6.46
CA ALA A 195 11.29 -13.46 5.07
C ALA A 195 10.61 -12.08 4.89
N ALA A 196 9.56 -11.79 5.66
CA ALA A 196 8.93 -10.47 5.68
C ALA A 196 9.89 -9.38 6.16
N ALA A 197 10.66 -9.65 7.22
CA ALA A 197 11.70 -8.74 7.70
C ALA A 197 12.77 -8.44 6.64
N GLN A 198 13.22 -9.46 5.90
CA GLN A 198 14.19 -9.28 4.82
C GLN A 198 13.61 -8.45 3.67
N ALA A 199 12.35 -8.68 3.28
CA ALA A 199 11.69 -7.88 2.26
C ALA A 199 11.49 -6.42 2.68
N PHE A 200 11.09 -6.19 3.93
CA PHE A 200 10.96 -4.85 4.51
C PHE A 200 12.30 -4.10 4.45
N ALA A 201 13.38 -4.70 4.93
CA ALA A 201 14.72 -4.09 4.89
C ALA A 201 15.20 -3.84 3.45
N GLN A 202 14.94 -4.79 2.54
CA GLN A 202 15.29 -4.66 1.12
C GLN A 202 14.56 -3.49 0.44
N TRP A 203 13.36 -3.12 0.90
CA TRP A 203 12.64 -1.95 0.40
C TRP A 203 13.49 -0.68 0.49
N TYR A 204 14.15 -0.47 1.63
CA TYR A 204 15.01 0.68 1.90
C TYR A 204 16.32 0.71 1.10
N VAL A 205 16.75 -0.41 0.51
CA VAL A 205 18.00 -0.45 -0.28
C VAL A 205 17.89 0.38 -1.57
N SER A 206 16.69 0.59 -2.10
CA SER A 206 16.48 1.36 -3.33
C SER A 206 16.49 2.87 -3.06
N ASP A 207 17.52 3.56 -3.56
CA ASP A 207 17.59 5.02 -3.56
C ASP A 207 16.38 5.66 -4.23
N TRP A 208 15.91 5.06 -5.34
CA TRP A 208 14.75 5.56 -6.06
C TRP A 208 13.48 5.49 -5.21
N ARG A 209 13.21 4.37 -4.52
CA ARG A 209 12.05 4.26 -3.61
C ARG A 209 12.16 5.30 -2.50
N ARG A 210 13.29 5.33 -1.78
CA ARG A 210 13.49 6.27 -0.67
C ARG A 210 13.31 7.72 -1.10
N GLN A 211 13.94 8.15 -2.19
CA GLN A 211 13.85 9.54 -2.65
C GLN A 211 12.44 9.89 -3.15
N SER A 212 11.83 9.02 -3.97
CA SER A 212 10.52 9.29 -4.56
C SER A 212 9.44 9.37 -3.49
N TYR A 213 9.40 8.41 -2.57
CA TYR A 213 8.43 8.39 -1.47
C TYR A 213 8.71 9.47 -0.42
N TYR A 214 9.97 9.84 -0.17
CA TYR A 214 10.28 10.95 0.72
C TYR A 214 9.78 12.29 0.16
N LEU A 215 10.03 12.55 -1.14
CA LEU A 215 9.55 13.76 -1.80
C LEU A 215 8.02 13.82 -1.86
N ALA A 216 7.38 12.70 -2.18
CA ALA A 216 5.92 12.54 -2.13
C ALA A 216 5.37 12.91 -0.75
N ALA A 217 5.83 12.23 0.30
CA ALA A 217 5.37 12.46 1.67
C ALA A 217 5.59 13.90 2.14
N CYS A 218 6.69 14.55 1.73
CA CYS A 218 6.94 15.94 2.04
C CYS A 218 6.00 16.89 1.28
N SER A 219 5.72 16.62 -0.01
CA SER A 219 4.76 17.39 -0.80
C SER A 219 3.37 17.31 -0.18
N ASP A 220 2.91 16.09 0.12
CA ASP A 220 1.58 15.84 0.68
C ASP A 220 1.44 16.39 2.11
N TYR A 221 2.54 16.49 2.87
CA TYR A 221 2.57 17.21 4.14
C TYR A 221 2.33 18.71 3.93
N LEU A 222 3.01 19.33 2.97
CA LEU A 222 2.89 20.78 2.70
C LEU A 222 1.51 21.12 2.14
N ASP A 223 0.98 20.32 1.22
CA ASP A 223 -0.35 20.52 0.64
C ASP A 223 -1.43 20.49 1.74
N ARG A 224 -1.38 19.50 2.64
CA ARG A 224 -2.28 19.45 3.81
C ARG A 224 -2.10 20.61 4.77
N GLN A 225 -0.86 21.05 4.99
CA GLN A 225 -0.60 22.19 5.86
C GLN A 225 -1.21 23.47 5.28
N ASP A 226 -1.12 23.65 3.96
CA ASP A 226 -1.72 24.76 3.23
C ASP A 226 -3.25 24.67 3.24
N GLU A 227 -3.85 23.52 2.96
CA GLU A 227 -5.30 23.33 2.99
C GLU A 227 -5.92 23.56 4.38
N SER A 228 -5.24 23.09 5.43
CA SER A 228 -5.71 23.23 6.82
C SER A 228 -5.31 24.55 7.48
N HIS A 229 -4.51 25.39 6.80
CA HIS A 229 -3.87 26.59 7.36
C HIS A 229 -3.14 26.32 8.69
N SER A 230 -2.54 25.13 8.83
CA SER A 230 -1.89 24.71 10.07
C SER A 230 -0.49 25.30 10.22
N LEU A 231 -0.06 25.54 11.46
CA LEU A 231 1.33 25.89 11.76
C LEU A 231 2.23 24.63 11.67
N PRO A 232 3.51 24.77 11.27
CA PRO A 232 4.45 23.66 11.27
C PRO A 232 4.56 22.99 12.64
N ARG A 233 4.68 21.66 12.63
CA ARG A 233 4.83 20.85 13.85
C ARG A 233 6.20 20.18 13.90
N TYR A 234 6.62 19.84 15.11
CA TYR A 234 7.98 19.36 15.39
C TYR A 234 8.00 18.07 16.21
N GLY A 235 6.88 17.34 16.24
CA GLY A 235 6.77 16.04 16.88
C GLY A 235 7.74 15.03 16.26
N ALA A 236 8.19 14.12 17.11
CA ALA A 236 9.01 12.99 16.73
C ALA A 236 8.13 11.75 16.54
N LEU A 237 8.61 10.82 15.72
CA LEU A 237 7.98 9.52 15.55
C LEU A 237 7.95 8.77 16.89
N ALA A 238 6.79 8.22 17.25
CA ALA A 238 6.64 7.37 18.42
C ALA A 238 7.60 6.16 18.34
N SER A 239 8.21 5.81 19.47
CA SER A 239 9.25 4.76 19.50
C SER A 239 8.73 3.35 19.19
N ASP A 240 7.44 3.12 19.40
CA ASP A 240 6.72 1.87 19.17
C ASP A 240 6.02 1.81 17.80
N PHE A 241 6.18 2.84 16.95
CA PHE A 241 5.49 2.91 15.66
C PHE A 241 5.78 1.68 14.77
N LEU A 242 7.03 1.24 14.66
CA LEU A 242 7.36 0.05 13.87
C LEU A 242 6.72 -1.23 14.44
N GLU A 243 6.67 -1.36 15.77
CA GLU A 243 6.01 -2.49 16.45
C GLU A 243 4.49 -2.52 16.20
N SER A 244 3.89 -1.35 15.96
CA SER A 244 2.46 -1.24 15.64
C SER A 244 2.14 -1.74 14.23
N ILE A 245 3.03 -1.50 13.26
CA ILE A 245 2.79 -1.85 11.84
C ILE A 245 3.36 -3.20 11.44
N CYS A 246 4.46 -3.66 12.04
CA CYS A 246 5.18 -4.84 11.57
C CYS A 246 4.58 -6.13 12.12
N ARG A 247 3.37 -6.43 11.64
CA ARG A 247 2.59 -7.61 11.96
C ARG A 247 2.20 -8.35 10.69
N LEU A 248 2.45 -9.65 10.66
CA LEU A 248 1.94 -10.54 9.62
C LEU A 248 0.40 -10.53 9.62
N PRO A 249 -0.25 -10.99 8.54
CA PRO A 249 -1.71 -11.00 8.44
C PRO A 249 -2.44 -11.94 9.42
N ASP A 250 -1.69 -12.72 10.20
CA ASP A 250 -2.19 -13.58 11.28
C ASP A 250 -1.93 -12.97 12.68
N GLY A 251 -1.54 -11.70 12.73
CA GLY A 251 -1.30 -10.92 13.95
C GLY A 251 0.09 -11.08 14.57
N ARG A 252 0.89 -12.07 14.13
CA ARG A 252 2.24 -12.28 14.67
C ARG A 252 3.18 -11.13 14.29
N PRO A 253 3.98 -10.58 15.23
CA PRO A 253 4.95 -9.57 14.89
C PRO A 253 6.09 -10.16 14.05
N TYR A 254 6.69 -9.35 13.18
CA TYR A 254 7.95 -9.66 12.52
C TYR A 254 8.97 -8.54 12.78
N PRO A 255 10.27 -8.86 12.90
CA PRO A 255 11.28 -7.88 13.29
C PRO A 255 11.63 -6.97 12.11
N CYS A 256 10.88 -5.90 11.93
CA CYS A 256 11.22 -4.87 10.96
C CYS A 256 12.09 -3.79 11.62
N GLU A 257 13.12 -3.35 10.91
CA GLU A 257 13.99 -2.28 11.35
C GLU A 257 14.28 -1.40 10.13
N GLU A 258 14.28 -0.08 10.34
CA GLU A 258 14.86 0.85 9.37
C GLU A 258 16.38 0.60 9.34
N PRO A 259 16.96 0.15 8.22
CA PRO A 259 18.40 -0.08 8.18
C PRO A 259 19.16 1.23 8.37
N GLU A 260 20.32 1.18 9.05
CA GLU A 260 21.24 2.31 9.11
C GLU A 260 21.82 2.58 7.73
N ILE A 261 21.15 3.39 6.93
CA ILE A 261 21.66 3.78 5.63
C ILE A 261 22.60 4.96 5.85
N GLY A 262 23.91 4.66 5.82
CA GLY A 262 24.95 5.67 5.92
C GLY A 262 24.66 6.87 5.03
N THR A 263 24.66 8.06 5.63
CA THR A 263 24.55 9.32 4.90
C THR A 263 25.71 9.41 3.91
N ARG A 264 25.45 9.17 2.63
CA ARG A 264 26.35 9.55 1.55
C ARG A 264 25.78 10.76 0.83
#